data_AF-A0A382HFK3-F1
#
_entry.id   AF-A0A382HFK3-F1
#
_cell.length_a   1.000
_cell.length_b   1.000
_cell.length_c   1.000
_cell.angle_alpha   90.00
_cell.angle_beta   90.00
_cell.angle_gamma   90.00
#
_symmetry.space_group_name_H-M   'P 1'
#
loop_
_entity.id
_entity.type
_entity.pdbx_description
1 polymer ?
#
loop_
_entity_poly.entity_id
_entity_poly.type
_entity_poly.pdbx_seq_one_letter_code
_entity_poly.pdbx_strand_id
1 'polypeptide(L)'
;PGIGFGKTAGHNLALLAGLTRFTRFQRPLMVGASRKSFLGRKVTERLGSSIACACRAVAAGAGIVRVHDVRETAQALRAWEAIDRA
;
A
#
# COMPACT_ATOMS: atom_id res chain seq x y z
N PRO A 1 1.11 -5.25 -8.98
CA PRO A 1 2.39 -6.00 -8.78
C PRO A 1 2.31 -7.32 -7.96
N GLY A 2 1.14 -7.73 -7.43
CA GLY A 2 0.99 -9.04 -6.79
C GLY A 2 1.79 -9.19 -5.48
N ILE A 3 1.61 -8.24 -4.56
CA ILE A 3 2.29 -8.21 -3.26
C ILE A 3 1.91 -9.44 -2.41
N GLY A 4 2.92 -10.15 -1.90
CA GLY A 4 2.79 -11.32 -1.05
C GLY A 4 2.47 -12.64 -1.76
N PHE A 5 2.59 -12.70 -3.10
CA PHE A 5 2.41 -13.93 -3.87
C PHE A 5 3.76 -14.44 -4.38
N GLY A 6 4.27 -15.51 -3.76
CA GLY A 6 5.56 -16.15 -4.12
C GLY A 6 6.77 -15.22 -3.96
N LYS A 7 6.73 -14.28 -3.02
CA LYS A 7 7.74 -13.21 -2.87
C LYS A 7 8.25 -13.12 -1.44
N THR A 8 9.56 -12.97 -1.29
CA THR A 8 10.22 -12.72 0.01
C THR A 8 9.83 -11.35 0.57
N ALA A 9 10.12 -11.10 1.85
CA ALA A 9 9.92 -9.79 2.45
C ALA A 9 10.66 -8.69 1.67
N GLY A 10 11.94 -8.93 1.32
CA GLY A 10 12.74 -8.00 0.51
C GLY A 10 12.13 -7.71 -0.86
N HIS A 11 11.64 -8.73 -1.58
CA HIS A 11 10.96 -8.52 -2.87
C HIS A 11 9.72 -7.64 -2.73
N ASN A 12 8.90 -7.87 -1.70
CA ASN A 12 7.69 -7.09 -1.48
C ASN A 12 8.01 -5.64 -1.11
N LEU A 13 9.00 -5.42 -0.26
CA LEU A 13 9.45 -4.07 0.10
C LEU A 13 10.01 -3.32 -1.13
N ALA A 14 10.83 -3.98 -1.94
CA ALA A 14 11.37 -3.41 -3.18
C ALA A 14 10.24 -3.03 -4.17
N LEU A 15 9.21 -3.87 -4.30
CA LEU A 15 8.05 -3.57 -5.14
C LEU A 15 7.25 -2.37 -4.62
N LEU A 16 7.06 -2.26 -3.29
CA LEU A 16 6.38 -1.11 -2.67
C LEU A 16 7.19 0.18 -2.82
N ALA A 17 8.53 0.11 -2.67
CA ALA A 17 9.42 1.24 -2.89
C ALA A 17 9.40 1.70 -4.36
N GLY A 18 9.33 0.77 -5.31
CA GLY A 18 9.37 1.02 -6.74
C GLY A 18 8.02 1.20 -7.43
N LEU A 19 6.92 1.44 -6.71
CA LEU A 19 5.56 1.48 -7.30
C LEU A 19 5.40 2.50 -8.43
N THR A 20 6.08 3.64 -8.36
CA THR A 20 6.03 4.69 -9.39
C THR A 20 6.51 4.18 -10.75
N ARG A 21 7.37 3.17 -10.80
CA ARG A 21 7.83 2.57 -12.07
C ARG A 21 6.71 1.89 -12.85
N PHE A 22 5.61 1.54 -12.21
CA PHE A 22 4.45 0.92 -12.88
C PHE A 22 3.56 1.94 -13.60
N THR A 23 3.69 3.25 -13.34
CA THR A 23 2.92 4.26 -14.08
C THR A 23 3.31 4.33 -15.55
N ARG A 24 4.52 3.87 -15.91
CA ARG A 24 4.99 3.75 -17.31
C ARG A 24 4.05 2.95 -18.20
N PHE A 25 3.25 2.05 -17.62
CA PHE A 25 2.32 1.21 -18.36
C PHE A 25 1.03 1.95 -18.76
N GLN A 26 0.80 3.18 -18.28
CA GLN A 26 -0.37 4.00 -18.63
C GLN A 26 -1.70 3.26 -18.38
N ARG A 27 -1.74 2.45 -17.32
CA ARG A 27 -2.93 1.72 -16.87
C ARG A 27 -3.17 1.99 -15.38
N PRO A 28 -4.43 1.95 -14.91
CA PRO A 28 -4.73 2.04 -13.49
C PRO A 28 -3.98 0.98 -12.69
N LEU A 29 -3.31 1.41 -11.62
CA LEU A 29 -2.57 0.53 -10.73
C LEU A 29 -3.41 0.18 -9.50
N MET A 30 -3.61 -1.11 -9.26
CA MET A 30 -4.19 -1.65 -8.03
C MET A 30 -3.09 -2.24 -7.12
N VAL A 31 -3.10 -1.87 -5.84
CA VAL A 31 -2.15 -2.37 -4.83
C VAL A 31 -2.88 -2.99 -3.65
N GLY A 32 -2.46 -4.19 -3.22
CA GLY A 32 -3.01 -4.88 -2.06
C GLY A 32 -1.91 -5.41 -1.14
N ALA A 33 -1.56 -4.62 -0.12
CA ALA A 33 -0.53 -4.98 0.87
C ALA A 33 -1.08 -5.16 2.30
N SER A 34 -2.38 -4.90 2.52
CA SER A 34 -2.99 -4.96 3.85
C SER A 34 -2.86 -6.35 4.51
N ARG A 35 -2.48 -6.36 5.80
CA ARG A 35 -2.31 -7.51 6.69
C ARG A 35 -1.31 -8.57 6.22
N LYS A 36 -0.48 -8.28 5.23
CA LYS A 36 0.53 -9.22 4.72
C LYS A 36 1.57 -9.53 5.80
N SER A 37 1.99 -10.80 5.87
CA SER A 37 2.87 -11.32 6.94
C SER A 37 4.25 -10.66 7.00
N PHE A 38 4.76 -10.15 5.89
CA PHE A 38 6.05 -9.45 5.87
C PHE A 38 6.01 -8.07 6.55
N LEU A 39 4.82 -7.55 6.89
CA LEU A 39 4.63 -6.25 7.53
C LEU A 39 4.63 -6.29 9.06
N GLY A 40 4.68 -7.48 9.66
CA GLY A 40 4.68 -7.65 11.10
C GLY A 40 4.48 -9.11 11.49
N ARG A 41 5.14 -9.55 12.55
CA ARG A 41 5.06 -10.95 13.00
C ARG A 41 3.65 -11.27 13.50
N LYS A 42 3.07 -10.43 14.35
CA LYS A 42 1.68 -10.60 14.84
C LYS A 42 0.69 -9.82 13.98
N VAL A 43 -0.54 -10.33 13.87
CA VAL A 43 -1.61 -9.67 13.11
C VAL A 43 -1.99 -8.32 13.71
N THR A 44 -2.02 -8.22 15.04
CA THR A 44 -2.35 -6.99 15.79
C THR A 44 -1.38 -5.84 15.52
N GLU A 45 -0.15 -6.14 15.11
CA GLU A 45 0.88 -5.15 14.80
C GLU A 45 0.79 -4.65 13.33
N ARG A 46 -0.08 -5.24 12.50
CA ARG A 46 -0.09 -4.97 11.05
C ARG A 46 -0.98 -3.80 10.63
N LEU A 47 -1.82 -3.25 11.50
CA LEU A 47 -2.73 -2.16 11.12
C LEU A 47 -1.95 -0.94 10.63
N GLY A 48 -1.04 -0.41 11.47
CA GLY A 48 -0.19 0.74 11.13
C GLY A 48 0.62 0.51 9.85
N SER A 49 1.29 -0.64 9.75
CA SER A 49 2.05 -1.01 8.56
C SER A 49 1.18 -1.14 7.29
N SER A 50 -0.06 -1.64 7.43
CA SER A 50 -1.00 -1.75 6.31
C SER A 50 -1.43 -0.37 5.81
N ILE A 51 -1.72 0.55 6.74
CA ILE A 51 -2.08 1.93 6.43
C ILE A 51 -0.90 2.64 5.76
N ALA A 52 0.32 2.50 6.30
CA ALA A 52 1.53 3.07 5.71
C ALA A 52 1.74 2.59 4.26
N CYS A 53 1.50 1.29 3.99
CA CYS A 53 1.58 0.75 2.63
C CYS A 53 0.50 1.32 1.70
N ALA A 54 -0.72 1.56 2.19
CA ALA A 54 -1.78 2.17 1.41
C ALA A 54 -1.44 3.63 1.04
N CYS A 55 -0.99 4.44 2.01
CA CYS A 55 -0.56 5.81 1.74
C CYS A 55 0.60 5.85 0.74
N ARG A 56 1.62 4.99 0.92
CA ARG A 56 2.72 4.87 -0.04
C ARG A 56 2.25 4.52 -1.45
N ALA A 57 1.24 3.66 -1.57
CA ALA A 57 0.69 3.24 -2.85
C ALA A 57 -0.05 4.37 -3.55
N VAL A 58 -0.91 5.10 -2.83
CA VAL A 58 -1.62 6.27 -3.39
C VAL A 58 -0.63 7.35 -3.81
N ALA A 59 0.37 7.67 -2.97
CA ALA A 59 1.46 8.59 -3.32
C ALA A 59 2.30 8.11 -4.54
N ALA A 60 2.24 6.82 -4.90
CA ALA A 60 2.89 6.30 -6.09
C ALA A 60 2.02 6.40 -7.36
N GLY A 61 0.80 6.91 -7.26
CA GLY A 61 -0.18 6.93 -8.35
C GLY A 61 -1.05 5.67 -8.44
N ALA A 62 -1.17 4.88 -7.37
CA ALA A 62 -2.14 3.79 -7.35
C ALA A 62 -3.57 4.34 -7.31
N GLY A 63 -4.39 3.99 -8.31
CA GLY A 63 -5.80 4.40 -8.37
C GLY A 63 -6.72 3.55 -7.49
N ILE A 64 -6.28 2.36 -7.07
CA ILE A 64 -7.06 1.46 -6.22
C ILE A 64 -6.15 0.83 -5.16
N VAL A 65 -6.57 0.87 -3.89
CA VAL A 65 -5.96 0.10 -2.80
C VAL A 65 -6.94 -0.94 -2.25
N ARG A 66 -6.51 -2.20 -2.14
CA ARG A 66 -7.28 -3.29 -1.51
C ARG A 66 -6.88 -3.46 -0.06
N VAL A 67 -7.82 -3.24 0.86
CA VAL A 67 -7.58 -3.29 2.30
C VAL A 67 -8.62 -4.13 3.04
N HIS A 68 -8.26 -4.58 4.24
CA HIS A 68 -9.18 -5.24 5.18
C HIS A 68 -9.83 -4.22 6.12
N ASP A 69 -9.02 -3.27 6.62
CA ASP A 69 -9.40 -2.25 7.61
C ASP A 69 -9.83 -0.96 6.89
N VAL A 70 -11.07 -0.96 6.37
CA VAL A 70 -11.56 0.10 5.46
C VAL A 70 -11.65 1.45 6.16
N ARG A 71 -12.21 1.50 7.38
CA ARG A 71 -12.47 2.74 8.11
C ARG A 71 -11.17 3.50 8.39
N GLU A 72 -10.20 2.80 8.96
CA GLU A 72 -8.91 3.32 9.38
C GLU A 72 -8.08 3.75 8.16
N THR A 73 -8.07 2.92 7.11
CA THR A 73 -7.37 3.28 5.86
C THR A 73 -7.99 4.51 5.22
N ALA A 74 -9.32 4.58 5.09
CA ALA A 74 -10.01 5.71 4.48
C ALA A 74 -9.77 7.01 5.28
N GLN A 75 -9.78 6.94 6.61
CA GLN A 75 -9.45 8.08 7.46
C GLN A 75 -8.03 8.60 7.19
N ALA A 76 -7.04 7.70 7.17
CA ALA A 76 -5.65 8.06 6.90
C ALA A 76 -5.46 8.65 5.50
N LEU A 77 -6.07 8.06 4.47
CA LEU A 77 -5.98 8.57 3.10
C LEU A 77 -6.64 9.93 2.93
N ARG A 78 -7.77 10.20 3.58
CA ARG A 78 -8.41 11.52 3.57
C ARG A 78 -7.52 12.59 4.20
N ALA A 79 -6.90 12.27 5.34
CA ALA A 79 -5.96 13.18 5.99
C ALA A 79 -4.72 13.42 5.10
N TRP A 80 -4.20 12.36 4.48
CA TRP A 80 -3.09 12.46 3.53
C TRP A 80 -3.45 13.33 2.31
N GLU A 81 -4.61 13.12 1.68
CA GLU A 81 -5.08 13.92 0.54
C GLU A 81 -5.27 15.39 0.90
N ALA A 82 -5.73 15.70 2.12
CA ALA A 82 -5.86 17.06 2.59
C ALA A 82 -4.50 17.76 2.73
N ILE A 83 -3.46 17.02 3.16
CA ILE A 83 -2.08 17.52 3.24
C ILE A 83 -1.48 17.69 1.84
N ASP A 84 -1.66 16.72 0.94
CA ASP A 84 -1.06 16.71 -0.40
C ASP A 84 -1.62 17.81 -1.32
N ARG A 85 -2.82 18.31 -1.03
CA ARG A 85 -3.48 19.40 -1.78
C ARG A 85 -3.24 20.81 -1.21
N ALA A 86 -2.64 20.91 -0.03
CA ALA A 86 -2.34 22.19 0.62
C ALA A 86 -1.08 22.84 -0.01
#